data_AF-A0A662T170-F1
#
_entry.id   AF-A0A662T170-F1
#
_cell.length_a   1.000
_cell.length_b   1.000
_cell.length_c   1.000
_cell.angle_alpha   90.00
_cell.angle_beta   90.00
_cell.angle_gamma   90.00
#
_symmetry.space_group_name_H-M   'P 1'
#
loop_
_entity.id
_entity.type
_entity.pdbx_description
1 polymer ?
#
loop_
_entity_poly.entity_id
_entity_poly.type
_entity_poly.pdbx_seq_one_letter_code
_entity_poly.pdbx_strand_id
1 'polypeptide(L)' 'MAIAPPPHKLKRKTLLREALRDLSPGLQEEVLGIIESADDLEKAKRKLEEKLGPERAKKLIREIMGL' A
#
# COMPACT_ATOMS: atom_id res chain seq x y z
N MET A 1 8.88 -15.99 -21.09
CA MET A 1 9.84 -15.20 -20.28
C MET A 1 9.07 -14.58 -19.13
N ALA A 2 9.24 -15.09 -17.90
CA ALA A 2 8.64 -14.48 -16.72
C ALA A 2 9.43 -13.20 -16.41
N ILE A 3 8.84 -12.05 -16.72
CA ILE A 3 9.42 -10.74 -16.40
C ILE A 3 9.30 -10.61 -14.88
N ALA A 4 10.37 -10.97 -14.17
CA ALA A 4 10.43 -10.79 -12.72
C ALA A 4 10.17 -9.29 -12.43
N PRO A 5 9.19 -8.95 -11.56
CA PRO A 5 8.92 -7.55 -11.28
C PRO A 5 10.18 -6.89 -10.70
N PRO A 6 10.43 -5.61 -10.99
CA PRO A 6 11.64 -4.93 -10.57
C PRO A 6 11.80 -4.97 -9.03
N PRO A 7 13.03 -5.15 -8.50
CA PRO A 7 13.29 -5.40 -7.08
C PRO A 7 12.82 -4.29 -6.14
N HIS A 8 12.73 -3.05 -6.62
CA HIS A 8 12.15 -1.93 -5.86
C HIS A 8 10.65 -2.06 -5.61
N LYS A 9 9.90 -2.67 -6.55
CA LYS A 9 8.48 -2.97 -6.34
C LYS A 9 8.28 -4.12 -5.35
N LEU A 10 9.15 -5.14 -5.37
CA LEU A 10 9.08 -6.26 -4.43
C LEU A 10 9.28 -5.83 -2.97
N LYS A 11 10.28 -4.98 -2.68
CA LYS A 11 10.51 -4.49 -1.30
C LYS A 11 9.30 -3.72 -0.75
N ARG A 12 8.72 -2.82 -1.54
CA ARG A 12 7.48 -2.12 -1.17
C ARG A 12 6.32 -3.11 -1.01
N LYS A 13 6.19 -4.10 -1.90
CA LYS A 13 5.14 -5.13 -1.81
C LYS A 13 5.22 -5.93 -0.52
N THR A 14 6.40 -6.34 -0.09
CA THR A 14 6.58 -7.16 1.12
C THR A 14 6.25 -6.35 2.38
N LEU A 15 6.76 -5.13 2.49
CA LEU A 15 6.45 -4.23 3.61
C LEU A 15 4.95 -3.88 3.66
N LEU A 16 4.35 -3.62 2.49
CA LEU A 16 2.91 -3.48 2.34
C LEU A 16 2.19 -4.72 2.83
N ARG A 17 2.58 -5.91 2.40
CA ARG A 17 1.90 -7.16 2.76
C ARG A 17 1.98 -7.46 4.26
N GLU A 18 3.06 -7.06 4.92
CA GLU A 18 3.17 -7.14 6.38
C GLU A 18 2.28 -6.11 7.08
N ALA A 19 2.32 -4.84 6.66
CA ALA A 19 1.46 -3.79 7.21
C ALA A 19 -0.04 -4.06 6.95
N LEU A 20 -0.34 -4.74 5.85
CA LEU A 20 -1.68 -5.15 5.43
C LEU A 20 -2.05 -6.56 5.94
N ARG A 21 -1.18 -7.28 6.65
CA ARG A 21 -1.44 -8.65 7.13
C ARG A 21 -2.68 -8.73 8.01
N ASP A 22 -2.99 -7.65 8.70
CA ASP A 22 -4.17 -7.48 9.56
C ASP A 22 -5.46 -7.17 8.77
N LEU A 23 -5.34 -6.89 7.47
CA LEU A 23 -6.45 -6.56 6.58
C LEU A 23 -6.88 -7.75 5.73
N SER A 24 -8.17 -7.77 5.42
CA SER A 24 -8.76 -8.75 4.51
C SER A 24 -8.06 -8.73 3.15
N PRO A 25 -7.89 -9.89 2.50
CA PRO A 25 -7.18 -10.02 1.22
C PRO A 25 -7.70 -9.05 0.14
N GLY A 26 -9.02 -8.80 0.09
CA GLY A 26 -9.59 -7.83 -0.86
C GLY A 26 -9.15 -6.37 -0.60
N LEU A 27 -8.97 -5.98 0.66
CA LEU A 27 -8.41 -4.67 1.01
C LEU A 27 -6.92 -4.60 0.69
N GLN A 28 -6.18 -5.71 0.80
CA GLN A 28 -4.76 -5.71 0.46
C GLN A 28 -4.53 -5.38 -1.02
N GLU A 29 -5.31 -5.98 -1.91
CA GLU A 29 -5.22 -5.72 -3.35
C GLU A 29 -5.66 -4.30 -3.70
N GLU A 30 -6.74 -3.79 -3.08
CA GLU A 30 -7.14 -2.38 -3.28
C GLU A 30 -6.04 -1.42 -2.85
N VAL A 31 -5.45 -1.62 -1.67
CA VAL A 31 -4.38 -0.73 -1.17
C VAL A 31 -3.15 -0.80 -2.06
N LEU A 32 -2.76 -1.99 -2.52
CA LEU A 32 -1.68 -2.16 -3.48
C LEU A 32 -1.96 -1.43 -4.79
N GLY A 33 -3.18 -1.56 -5.33
CA GLY A 33 -3.60 -0.86 -6.53
C GLY A 33 -3.60 0.66 -6.33
N ILE A 34 -4.05 1.15 -5.17
CA ILE A 34 -4.04 2.57 -4.83
C ILE A 34 -2.60 3.09 -4.79
N ILE A 35 -1.66 2.37 -4.17
CA ILE A 35 -0.28 2.84 -4.02
C ILE A 35 0.55 2.66 -5.29
N GLU A 36 0.30 1.60 -6.06
CA GLU A 36 0.94 1.44 -7.39
C GLU A 36 0.41 2.45 -8.41
N SER A 37 -0.86 2.85 -8.30
CA SER A 37 -1.50 3.76 -9.24
C SER A 37 -1.46 5.23 -8.79
N ALA A 38 -1.14 5.50 -7.52
CA ALA A 38 -1.01 6.85 -7.02
C ALA A 38 0.41 7.38 -7.24
N ASP A 39 0.52 8.28 -8.21
CA ASP A 39 1.70 9.13 -8.39
C ASP A 39 1.90 10.06 -7.17
N ASP A 40 0.78 10.47 -6.55
CA ASP A 40 0.72 11.37 -5.40
C ASP A 40 0.39 10.63 -4.11
N LEU A 41 1.25 10.81 -3.10
CA LEU A 41 1.06 10.28 -1.76
C LEU A 41 -0.18 10.84 -1.07
N GLU A 42 -0.54 12.10 -1.36
CA GLU A 42 -1.72 12.73 -0.79
C GLU A 42 -3.01 12.08 -1.34
N LYS A 43 -3.03 11.75 -2.64
CA LYS A 43 -4.10 10.97 -3.27
C LYS A 43 -4.17 9.56 -2.72
N ALA A 44 -3.03 8.90 -2.56
CA ALA A 44 -2.95 7.56 -1.97
C ALA A 44 -3.53 7.58 -0.55
N LYS A 45 -3.08 8.52 0.28
CA LYS A 45 -3.55 8.72 1.65
C LYS A 45 -5.06 8.91 1.65
N ARG A 46 -5.60 9.85 0.88
CA ARG A 46 -7.03 10.15 0.86
C ARG A 46 -7.89 8.93 0.49
N LYS A 47 -7.50 8.17 -0.55
CA LYS A 47 -8.18 6.91 -0.93
C LYS A 47 -8.05 5.85 0.16
N LEU A 48 -6.90 5.74 0.81
CA LEU A 48 -6.70 4.82 1.93
C LEU A 48 -7.56 5.23 3.13
N GLU A 49 -7.69 6.52 3.44
CA GLU A 49 -8.53 7.04 4.52
C GLU A 49 -10.01 6.69 4.28
N GLU A 50 -10.49 6.77 3.04
CA GLU A 50 -11.86 6.36 2.70
C GLU A 50 -12.08 4.85 2.81
N LYS A 51 -11.07 4.03 2.49
CA LYS A 51 -11.20 2.56 2.48
C LYS A 51 -10.97 1.91 3.83
N LEU A 52 -9.99 2.39 4.58
CA LEU A 52 -9.50 1.79 5.82
C LEU A 52 -9.79 2.63 7.06
N GLY A 53 -10.18 3.88 6.87
CA GLY A 53 -10.28 4.89 7.92
C GLY A 53 -8.98 5.70 8.10
N PRO A 54 -9.08 6.92 8.64
CA PRO A 54 -7.97 7.86 8.76
C PRO A 54 -6.78 7.33 9.56
N GLU A 55 -7.02 6.62 10.66
CA GLU A 55 -5.96 6.09 11.51
C GLU A 55 -5.16 4.97 10.85
N ARG A 56 -5.86 4.00 10.22
CA ARG A 56 -5.21 2.87 9.53
C ARG A 56 -4.46 3.33 8.28
N ALA A 57 -5.05 4.24 7.51
CA ALA A 57 -4.39 4.82 6.35
C ALA A 57 -3.11 5.57 6.71
N LYS A 58 -3.14 6.38 7.79
CA LYS A 58 -1.97 7.09 8.29
C LYS A 58 -0.88 6.12 8.75
N LYS A 59 -1.25 5.05 9.46
CA LYS A 59 -0.30 4.01 9.89
C LYS A 59 0.34 3.29 8.70
N LEU A 60 -0.44 2.93 7.69
CA LEU A 60 0.05 2.31 6.46
C LEU A 60 0.99 3.22 5.68
N ILE A 61 0.58 4.46 5.40
CA ILE A 61 1.43 5.44 4.71
C ILE A 61 2.77 5.58 5.44
N ARG A 62 2.74 5.62 6.77
CA ARG A 62 3.92 5.74 7.62
C ARG A 62 4.85 4.53 7.49
N GLU A 63 4.31 3.31 7.60
CA GLU A 63 5.06 2.05 7.43
C GLU A 63 5.67 1.92 6.02
N ILE A 64 4.94 2.37 5.00
CA ILE A 64 5.33 2.23 3.59
C ILE A 64 6.38 3.27 3.19
N MET A 65 6.27 4.49 3.71
CA MET A 65 7.23 5.55 3.47
C MET A 65 8.42 5.53 4.44
N GLY A 66 8.34 4.77 5.53
CA GLY A 66 9.39 4.72 6.56
C GLY A 66 9.55 6.06 7.31
N LEU A 67 8.45 6.80 7.51
CA LEU A 67 8.40 8.09 8.23
C LEU A 67 8.27 7.95 9.75
#